data_AF-A0A7Y2A4Q0-F1
#
_entry.id   AF-A0A7Y2A4Q0-F1
#
_cell.length_a   1.000
_cell.length_b   1.000
_cell.length_c   1.000
_cell.angle_alpha   90.00
_cell.angle_beta   90.00
_cell.angle_gamma   90.00
#
_symmetry.space_group_name_H-M   'P 1'
#
loop_
_entity.id
_entity.type
_entity.pdbx_description
1 polymer ?
#
loop_
_entity_poly.entity_id
_entity_poly.type
_entity_poly.pdbx_seq_one_letter_code
_entity_poly.pdbx_strand_id
1 'polypeptide(L)'
;GGPRSADAVARHATELGLSTPAAFKHFSEWLLSSGITEEVAIARLPYLPDGAIAERIAEWRSVGVVRAHGGRLHAEAPLRPLLRAILDARAEAADAFWSGNDALEVAAGIVASVVDGLDPGLLVAHDHAQVPLPDHQGLAFHQQLTTLRYARAAAHVDAWKAVGLERDDVLALSSLWRGEPVTRGTTRRLAALGLAEGDRITDEGRLLRSRIEDDTDARNAPVFAGVDGPGLVAVLSELGPA
;
A
#
# COMPACT_ATOMS: atom_id res chain seq x y z
N GLY A 1 -13.24 14.81 -9.47
CA GLY A 1 -12.82 15.21 -8.10
C GLY A 1 -11.93 16.44 -8.15
N GLY A 2 -12.43 17.58 -7.67
CA GLY A 2 -11.69 18.85 -7.68
C GLY A 2 -10.89 19.10 -6.39
N PRO A 3 -10.02 20.13 -6.38
CA PRO A 3 -9.19 20.56 -5.23
C PRO A 3 -9.96 20.84 -3.92
N ARG A 4 -11.30 20.86 -3.95
CA ARG A 4 -12.16 21.13 -2.79
C ARG A 4 -12.19 20.00 -1.74
N SER A 5 -11.95 18.73 -2.10
CA SER A 5 -12.00 17.63 -1.12
C SER A 5 -10.70 17.51 -0.30
N ALA A 6 -9.55 17.71 -0.92
CA ALA A 6 -8.24 17.67 -0.24
C ALA A 6 -8.08 18.80 0.78
N ASP A 7 -8.51 20.01 0.44
CA ASP A 7 -8.48 21.17 1.35
C ASP A 7 -9.44 20.98 2.54
N ALA A 8 -10.61 20.38 2.33
CA ALA A 8 -11.54 20.07 3.40
C ALA A 8 -10.99 18.99 4.35
N VAL A 9 -10.35 17.95 3.79
CA VAL A 9 -9.65 16.89 4.54
C VAL A 9 -8.51 17.49 5.39
N ALA A 10 -7.69 18.37 4.80
CA ALA A 10 -6.58 19.00 5.50
C ALA A 10 -7.05 19.93 6.63
N ARG A 11 -8.12 20.71 6.39
CA ARG A 11 -8.73 21.58 7.42
C ARG A 11 -9.30 20.76 8.58
N HIS A 12 -10.12 19.74 8.30
CA HIS A 12 -10.72 18.89 9.34
C HIS A 12 -9.66 18.21 10.20
N ALA A 13 -8.57 17.74 9.60
CA ALA A 13 -7.45 17.17 10.34
C ALA A 13 -6.71 18.18 11.23
N THR A 14 -6.56 19.42 10.75
CA THR A 14 -5.97 20.51 11.53
C THR A 14 -6.85 20.88 12.72
N GLU A 15 -8.17 20.92 12.53
CA GLU A 15 -9.16 21.17 13.59
C GLU A 15 -9.13 20.08 14.67
N LEU A 16 -8.81 18.84 14.28
CA LEU A 16 -8.60 17.74 15.21
C LEU A 16 -7.22 17.79 15.91
N GLY A 17 -6.34 18.74 15.60
CA GLY A 17 -5.02 18.84 16.22
C GLY A 17 -4.00 17.82 15.71
N LEU A 18 -4.18 17.28 14.49
CA LEU A 18 -3.31 16.26 13.91
C LEU A 18 -2.19 16.88 13.10
N SER A 19 -0.94 16.50 13.40
CA SER A 19 0.25 17.03 12.72
C SER A 19 0.38 16.55 11.28
N THR A 20 -0.20 15.41 10.89
CA THR A 20 -0.21 14.97 9.49
C THR A 20 -1.38 14.03 9.16
N PRO A 21 -2.39 14.49 8.41
CA PRO A 21 -3.51 13.63 7.99
C PRO A 21 -3.17 12.60 6.93
N ALA A 22 -2.08 12.78 6.20
CA ALA A 22 -1.76 11.97 5.02
C ALA A 22 -1.65 10.48 5.34
N ALA A 23 -1.33 10.11 6.58
CA ALA A 23 -1.26 8.71 7.02
C ALA A 23 -2.63 8.02 7.04
N PHE A 24 -3.73 8.73 7.29
CA PHE A 24 -5.07 8.13 7.40
C PHE A 24 -5.52 7.43 6.13
N LYS A 25 -5.13 7.95 4.95
CA LYS A 25 -5.45 7.30 3.68
C LYS A 25 -4.95 5.85 3.63
N HIS A 26 -3.88 5.51 4.34
CA HIS A 26 -3.34 4.16 4.35
C HIS A 26 -4.11 3.21 5.25
N PHE A 27 -4.96 3.71 6.15
CA PHE A 27 -5.59 2.93 7.21
C PHE A 27 -7.13 3.08 7.29
N SER A 28 -7.73 3.92 6.45
CA SER A 28 -9.17 4.26 6.52
C SER A 28 -10.09 3.04 6.53
N GLU A 29 -9.84 2.06 5.66
CA GLU A 29 -10.65 0.84 5.54
C GLU A 29 -10.67 0.05 6.85
N TRP A 30 -9.50 -0.23 7.42
CA TRP A 30 -9.39 -0.88 8.73
C TRP A 30 -10.00 -0.07 9.87
N LEU A 31 -9.59 1.20 10.00
CA LEU A 31 -9.98 2.04 11.14
C LEU A 31 -11.50 2.25 11.24
N LEU A 32 -12.22 2.22 10.11
CA LEU A 32 -13.68 2.33 10.07
C LEU A 32 -14.41 0.99 10.26
N SER A 33 -13.74 -0.15 10.13
CA SER A 33 -14.37 -1.47 10.10
C SER A 33 -13.84 -2.40 11.22
N SER A 34 -13.01 -3.38 10.87
CA SER A 34 -12.46 -4.43 11.73
C SER A 34 -11.35 -3.94 12.66
N GLY A 35 -10.89 -2.70 12.52
CA GLY A 35 -9.72 -2.16 13.20
C GLY A 35 -8.42 -2.70 12.63
N ILE A 36 -7.28 -2.20 13.10
CA ILE A 36 -5.93 -2.61 12.68
C ILE A 36 -5.02 -2.86 13.90
N THR A 37 -4.17 -3.88 13.88
CA THR A 37 -3.16 -4.04 14.95
C THR A 37 -1.98 -3.09 14.73
N GLU A 38 -1.24 -2.76 15.79
CA GLU A 38 -0.02 -1.93 15.65
C GLU A 38 1.02 -2.62 14.75
N GLU A 39 1.14 -3.94 14.85
CA GLU A 39 2.04 -4.75 14.01
C GLU A 39 1.73 -4.60 12.52
N VAL A 40 0.46 -4.76 12.12
CA VAL A 40 0.02 -4.59 10.72
C VAL A 40 0.21 -3.15 10.27
N ALA A 41 -0.09 -2.16 11.13
CA ALA A 41 0.10 -0.75 10.81
C ALA A 41 1.56 -0.39 10.51
N ILE A 42 2.51 -0.94 11.29
CA ILE A 42 3.95 -0.76 11.08
C ILE A 42 4.38 -1.47 9.79
N ALA A 43 4.01 -2.74 9.62
CA ALA A 43 4.38 -3.53 8.45
C ALA A 43 3.83 -2.96 7.13
N ARG A 44 2.71 -2.24 7.18
CA ARG A 44 2.07 -1.62 6.01
C ARG A 44 2.92 -0.54 5.35
N LEU A 45 3.80 0.12 6.09
CA LEU A 45 4.62 1.23 5.61
C LEU A 45 6.12 0.96 5.89
N PRO A 46 6.69 -0.06 5.22
CA PRO A 46 8.03 -0.59 5.53
C PRO A 46 9.16 0.39 5.21
N TYR A 47 8.86 1.45 4.45
CA TYR A 47 9.84 2.46 4.03
C TYR A 47 9.78 3.77 4.83
N LEU A 48 9.04 3.79 5.95
CA LEU A 48 9.12 4.91 6.88
C LEU A 48 10.27 4.75 7.88
N PRO A 49 10.74 5.86 8.50
CA PRO A 49 11.62 5.80 9.65
C PRO A 49 11.10 4.86 10.74
N ASP A 50 12.02 4.15 11.40
CA ASP A 50 11.69 3.28 12.52
C ASP A 50 10.97 4.09 13.60
N GLY A 51 9.89 3.53 14.16
CA GLY A 51 9.07 4.21 15.17
C GLY A 51 8.09 5.26 14.62
N ALA A 52 8.21 5.72 13.37
CA ALA A 52 7.35 6.80 12.84
C ALA A 52 5.85 6.45 12.90
N ILE A 53 5.48 5.19 12.65
CA ILE A 53 4.09 4.73 12.77
C ILE A 53 3.66 4.60 14.23
N ALA A 54 4.54 4.13 15.11
CA ALA A 54 4.23 4.04 16.54
C ALA A 54 4.01 5.43 17.16
N GLU A 55 4.85 6.41 16.82
CA GLU A 55 4.70 7.81 17.22
C GLU A 55 3.38 8.40 16.70
N ARG A 56 3.04 8.11 15.45
CA ARG A 56 1.79 8.54 14.84
C ARG A 56 0.56 7.94 15.54
N ILE A 57 0.61 6.67 15.88
CA ILE A 57 -0.47 6.00 16.63
C ILE A 57 -0.59 6.60 18.04
N ALA A 58 0.53 6.89 18.69
CA ALA A 58 0.55 7.54 20.00
C ALA A 58 -0.09 8.94 19.94
N GLU A 59 0.24 9.74 18.92
CA GLU A 59 -0.40 11.02 18.63
C GLU A 59 -1.92 10.85 18.51
N TRP A 60 -2.39 9.96 17.62
CA TRP A 60 -3.82 9.74 17.39
C TRP A 60 -4.58 9.33 18.65
N ARG A 61 -3.96 8.51 19.50
CA ARG A 61 -4.53 8.11 20.79
C ARG A 61 -4.55 9.26 21.79
N SER A 62 -3.49 10.06 21.85
CA SER A 62 -3.40 11.21 22.76
C SER A 62 -4.44 12.29 22.45
N VAL A 63 -4.74 12.48 21.16
CA VAL A 63 -5.77 13.41 20.66
C VAL A 63 -7.19 12.81 20.81
N GLY A 64 -7.30 11.51 21.06
CA GLY A 64 -8.59 10.82 21.26
C GLY A 64 -9.35 10.55 19.95
N VAL A 65 -8.66 10.50 18.81
CA VAL A 65 -9.25 10.20 17.50
C VAL A 65 -9.18 8.72 17.13
N VAL A 66 -8.36 7.95 17.83
CA VAL A 66 -8.23 6.49 17.70
C VAL A 66 -8.21 5.85 19.08
N ARG A 67 -8.85 4.68 19.21
CA ARG A 67 -8.88 3.89 20.43
C ARG A 67 -8.52 2.44 20.17
N ALA A 68 -7.84 1.82 21.15
CA ALA A 68 -7.60 0.39 21.18
C ALA A 68 -8.81 -0.37 21.78
N HIS A 69 -9.28 -1.39 21.07
CA HIS A 69 -10.30 -2.33 21.52
C HIS A 69 -9.90 -3.74 21.05
N GLY A 70 -9.83 -4.71 21.97
CA GLY A 70 -9.44 -6.08 21.62
C GLY A 70 -8.06 -6.20 20.93
N GLY A 71 -7.12 -5.32 21.26
CA GLY A 71 -5.79 -5.27 20.62
C GLY A 71 -5.76 -4.63 19.23
N ARG A 72 -6.89 -4.10 18.74
CA ARG A 72 -7.01 -3.43 17.44
C ARG A 72 -7.36 -1.95 17.63
N LEU A 73 -6.86 -1.12 16.73
CA LEU A 73 -7.08 0.32 16.68
C LEU A 73 -8.32 0.62 15.83
N HIS A 74 -9.22 1.43 16.36
CA HIS A 74 -10.45 1.86 15.68
C HIS A 74 -10.59 3.38 15.71
N ALA A 75 -11.24 3.93 14.68
CA ALA A 75 -11.56 5.35 14.63
C ALA A 75 -12.66 5.74 15.62
N GLU A 76 -12.38 6.75 16.42
CA GLU A 76 -13.35 7.42 17.28
C GLU A 76 -14.24 8.38 16.49
N ALA A 77 -15.37 8.76 17.08
CA ALA A 77 -16.39 9.58 16.42
C ALA A 77 -15.84 10.84 15.70
N PRO A 78 -14.89 11.61 16.26
CA PRO A 78 -14.37 12.82 15.60
C PRO A 78 -13.61 12.55 14.28
N LEU A 79 -13.00 11.35 14.15
CA LEU A 79 -12.19 10.97 12.99
C LEU A 79 -13.01 10.36 11.86
N ARG A 80 -14.15 9.73 12.18
CA ARG A 80 -14.98 9.00 11.22
C ARG A 80 -15.40 9.83 10.00
N PRO A 81 -15.82 11.11 10.12
CA PRO A 81 -16.17 11.91 8.94
C PRO A 81 -15.02 12.06 7.95
N LEU A 82 -13.80 12.26 8.46
CA LEU A 82 -12.60 12.38 7.62
C LEU A 82 -12.29 11.08 6.87
N LEU A 83 -12.32 9.95 7.58
CA LEU A 83 -12.04 8.65 6.96
C LEU A 83 -13.10 8.29 5.91
N ARG A 84 -14.38 8.60 6.18
CA ARG A 84 -15.46 8.41 5.21
C ARG A 84 -15.25 9.26 3.97
N ALA A 85 -14.93 10.55 4.12
CA ALA A 85 -14.63 11.40 2.97
C ALA A 85 -13.47 10.88 2.10
N ILE A 86 -12.47 10.23 2.71
CA ILE A 86 -11.39 9.55 1.96
C ILE A 86 -11.94 8.34 1.18
N LEU A 87 -12.79 7.51 1.80
CA LEU A 87 -13.38 6.35 1.13
C LEU A 87 -14.39 6.74 0.05
N ASP A 88 -15.20 7.76 0.29
CA ASP A 88 -16.17 8.30 -0.68
C ASP A 88 -15.41 8.82 -1.92
N ALA A 89 -14.32 9.55 -1.73
CA ALA A 89 -13.47 10.01 -2.84
C ALA A 89 -12.84 8.85 -3.63
N ARG A 90 -12.54 7.71 -2.98
CA ARG A 90 -12.10 6.49 -3.68
C ARG A 90 -13.23 5.83 -4.44
N ALA A 91 -14.43 5.77 -3.85
CA ALA A 91 -15.62 5.24 -4.50
C ALA A 91 -15.90 6.02 -5.80
N GLU A 92 -15.93 7.35 -5.73
CA GLU A 92 -16.11 8.22 -6.89
C GLU A 92 -15.05 8.00 -7.98
N ALA A 93 -13.78 7.80 -7.57
CA ALA A 93 -12.70 7.53 -8.52
C ALA A 93 -12.83 6.14 -9.16
N ALA A 94 -13.20 5.13 -8.38
CA ALA A 94 -13.47 3.78 -8.86
C ALA A 94 -14.63 3.76 -9.85
N ASP A 95 -15.71 4.47 -9.53
CA ASP A 95 -16.86 4.67 -10.42
C ASP A 95 -16.45 5.28 -11.75
N ALA A 96 -15.73 6.41 -11.69
CA ALA A 96 -15.30 7.09 -12.90
C ALA A 96 -14.41 6.20 -13.79
N PHE A 97 -13.67 5.27 -13.19
CA PHE A 97 -12.74 4.40 -13.91
C PHE A 97 -13.41 3.14 -14.48
N TRP A 98 -14.26 2.46 -13.71
CA TRP A 98 -14.85 1.16 -14.09
C TRP A 98 -16.33 1.22 -14.50
N SER A 99 -16.97 2.39 -14.46
CA SER A 99 -18.37 2.53 -14.87
C SER A 99 -18.60 2.01 -16.29
N GLY A 100 -19.57 1.09 -16.42
CA GLY A 100 -19.98 0.51 -17.70
C GLY A 100 -19.03 -0.56 -18.24
N ASN A 101 -18.12 -1.09 -17.42
CA ASN A 101 -17.25 -2.19 -17.82
C ASN A 101 -17.84 -3.55 -17.41
N ASP A 102 -18.42 -4.26 -18.38
CA ASP A 102 -19.07 -5.56 -18.18
C ASP A 102 -18.08 -6.67 -17.73
N ALA A 103 -16.78 -6.49 -17.95
CA ALA A 103 -15.76 -7.45 -17.54
C ALA A 103 -15.41 -7.36 -16.04
N LEU A 104 -15.89 -6.33 -15.33
CA LEU A 104 -15.58 -6.08 -13.92
C LEU A 104 -16.03 -7.23 -13.00
N GLU A 105 -17.22 -7.79 -13.24
CA GLU A 105 -17.75 -8.88 -12.41
C GLU A 105 -16.89 -10.14 -12.51
N VAL A 106 -16.48 -10.50 -13.74
CA VAL A 106 -15.59 -11.63 -13.99
C VAL A 106 -14.22 -11.39 -13.36
N ALA A 107 -13.65 -10.19 -13.54
CA ALA A 107 -12.38 -9.81 -12.93
C ALA A 107 -12.43 -9.89 -11.41
N ALA A 108 -13.50 -9.38 -10.80
CA ALA A 108 -13.71 -9.40 -9.36
C ALA A 108 -13.83 -10.83 -8.81
N GLY A 109 -14.54 -11.72 -9.49
CA GLY A 109 -14.64 -13.13 -9.10
C GLY A 109 -13.28 -13.84 -9.12
N ILE A 110 -12.47 -13.59 -10.14
CA ILE A 110 -11.12 -14.16 -10.23
C ILE A 110 -10.23 -13.61 -9.11
N VAL A 111 -10.20 -12.30 -8.93
CA VAL A 111 -9.38 -11.64 -7.90
C VAL A 111 -9.82 -12.06 -6.49
N ALA A 112 -11.12 -12.24 -6.24
CA ALA A 112 -11.64 -12.76 -4.99
C ALA A 112 -11.05 -14.14 -4.67
N SER A 113 -11.03 -15.06 -5.65
CA SER A 113 -10.45 -16.39 -5.45
C SER A 113 -8.97 -16.36 -5.10
N VAL A 114 -8.21 -15.37 -5.59
CA VAL A 114 -6.80 -15.18 -5.19
C VAL A 114 -6.70 -14.71 -3.75
N VAL A 115 -7.50 -13.69 -3.41
CA VAL A 115 -7.51 -13.09 -2.07
C VAL A 115 -7.88 -14.13 -1.02
N ASP A 116 -8.84 -15.01 -1.31
CA ASP A 116 -9.27 -16.09 -0.42
C ASP A 116 -8.16 -17.14 -0.19
N GLY A 117 -7.24 -17.29 -1.14
CA GLY A 117 -6.12 -18.22 -1.08
C GLY A 117 -4.82 -17.65 -0.51
N LEU A 118 -4.81 -16.40 0.00
CA LEU A 118 -3.60 -15.76 0.48
C LEU A 118 -3.00 -16.47 1.71
N ASP A 119 -1.68 -16.68 1.66
CA ASP A 119 -0.89 -17.21 2.78
C ASP A 119 -1.02 -16.29 4.02
N PRO A 120 -1.40 -16.82 5.20
CA PRO A 120 -1.41 -16.08 6.46
C PRO A 120 -0.06 -15.42 6.83
N GLY A 121 1.05 -15.92 6.31
CA GLY A 121 2.38 -15.32 6.44
C GLY A 121 2.50 -13.94 5.77
N LEU A 122 1.63 -13.62 4.81
CA LEU A 122 1.53 -12.30 4.19
C LEU A 122 0.73 -11.33 5.08
N LEU A 123 1.25 -11.05 6.27
CA LEU A 123 0.56 -10.38 7.39
C LEU A 123 -0.39 -9.24 6.97
N VAL A 124 0.11 -8.25 6.23
CA VAL A 124 -0.69 -7.06 5.83
C VAL A 124 -1.77 -7.42 4.82
N ALA A 125 -1.46 -8.28 3.85
CA ALA A 125 -2.43 -8.71 2.84
C ALA A 125 -3.52 -9.56 3.48
N HIS A 126 -3.13 -10.51 4.33
CA HIS A 126 -4.06 -11.37 5.05
C HIS A 126 -4.99 -10.58 5.98
N ASP A 127 -4.47 -9.64 6.78
CA ASP A 127 -5.29 -8.80 7.65
C ASP A 127 -6.22 -7.86 6.85
N HIS A 128 -5.76 -7.33 5.71
CA HIS A 128 -6.60 -6.52 4.81
C HIS A 128 -7.72 -7.34 4.15
N ALA A 129 -7.47 -8.61 3.81
CA ALA A 129 -8.48 -9.51 3.25
C ALA A 129 -9.67 -9.73 4.20
N GLN A 130 -9.49 -9.53 5.50
CA GLN A 130 -10.55 -9.62 6.51
C GLN A 130 -11.39 -8.34 6.64
N VAL A 131 -11.01 -7.26 5.96
CA VAL A 131 -11.80 -6.03 5.94
C VAL A 131 -13.06 -6.27 5.09
N PRO A 132 -14.27 -6.01 5.62
CA PRO A 132 -15.50 -6.17 4.85
C PRO A 132 -15.44 -5.43 3.52
N LEU A 133 -15.88 -6.08 2.45
CA LEU A 133 -15.98 -5.43 1.15
C LEU A 133 -17.12 -4.40 1.19
N PRO A 134 -16.94 -3.22 0.56
CA PRO A 134 -18.03 -2.27 0.38
C PRO A 134 -19.06 -2.80 -0.62
N ASP A 135 -20.31 -2.37 -0.48
CA ASP A 135 -21.40 -2.73 -1.41
C ASP A 135 -21.13 -2.23 -2.85
N HIS A 136 -20.28 -1.22 -2.98
CA HIS A 136 -19.91 -0.59 -4.24
C HIS A 136 -18.94 -1.47 -5.04
N GLN A 137 -19.40 -2.09 -6.13
CA GLN A 137 -18.64 -3.12 -6.88
C GLN A 137 -17.25 -2.66 -7.33
N GLY A 138 -17.11 -1.48 -7.96
CA GLY A 138 -15.81 -0.97 -8.39
C GLY A 138 -14.87 -0.69 -7.22
N LEU A 139 -15.41 -0.30 -6.06
CA LEU A 139 -14.58 -0.06 -4.87
C LEU A 139 -14.19 -1.37 -4.20
N ALA A 140 -15.09 -2.37 -4.18
CA ALA A 140 -14.79 -3.71 -3.71
C ALA A 140 -13.67 -4.33 -4.53
N PHE A 141 -13.74 -4.21 -5.85
CA PHE A 141 -12.68 -4.67 -6.75
C PHE A 141 -11.36 -3.93 -6.48
N HIS A 142 -11.37 -2.60 -6.34
CA HIS A 142 -10.19 -1.83 -5.95
C HIS A 142 -9.59 -2.28 -4.61
N GLN A 143 -10.43 -2.57 -3.61
CA GLN A 143 -9.99 -3.04 -2.31
C GLN A 143 -9.30 -4.40 -2.43
N GLN A 144 -9.85 -5.33 -3.21
CA GLN A 144 -9.22 -6.63 -3.44
C GLN A 144 -7.88 -6.50 -4.22
N LEU A 145 -7.82 -5.66 -5.26
CA LEU A 145 -6.56 -5.33 -5.93
C LEU A 145 -5.53 -4.71 -4.97
N THR A 146 -6.00 -3.90 -4.03
CA THR A 146 -5.15 -3.31 -2.97
C THR A 146 -4.59 -4.39 -2.04
N THR A 147 -5.39 -5.40 -1.68
CA THR A 147 -4.90 -6.59 -0.96
C THR A 147 -3.77 -7.29 -1.73
N LEU A 148 -3.94 -7.51 -3.03
CA LEU A 148 -2.91 -8.14 -3.87
C LEU A 148 -1.64 -7.27 -3.99
N ARG A 149 -1.78 -5.94 -4.02
CA ARG A 149 -0.64 -5.02 -3.93
C ARG A 149 0.12 -5.19 -2.62
N TYR A 150 -0.54 -5.52 -1.51
CA TYR A 150 0.13 -5.78 -0.23
C TYR A 150 0.89 -7.10 -0.25
N ALA A 151 0.36 -8.14 -0.89
CA ALA A 151 1.09 -9.39 -1.10
C ALA A 151 2.37 -9.15 -1.93
N ARG A 152 2.25 -8.42 -3.05
CA ARG A 152 3.43 -8.03 -3.85
C ARG A 152 4.41 -7.19 -3.04
N ALA A 153 3.93 -6.23 -2.25
CA ALA A 153 4.80 -5.37 -1.45
C ALA A 153 5.60 -6.17 -0.41
N ALA A 154 5.00 -7.18 0.21
CA ALA A 154 5.70 -8.09 1.13
C ALA A 154 6.82 -8.86 0.39
N ALA A 155 6.50 -9.48 -0.75
CA ALA A 155 7.48 -10.17 -1.58
C ALA A 155 8.62 -9.23 -2.01
N HIS A 156 8.29 -7.98 -2.35
CA HIS A 156 9.27 -6.97 -2.75
C HIS A 156 10.23 -6.59 -1.62
N VAL A 157 9.69 -6.36 -0.41
CA VAL A 157 10.50 -6.08 0.78
C VAL A 157 11.42 -7.25 1.10
N ASP A 158 10.94 -8.48 0.98
CA ASP A 158 11.74 -9.67 1.26
C ASP A 158 12.85 -9.88 0.23
N ALA A 159 12.60 -9.61 -1.04
CA ALA A 159 13.62 -9.63 -2.09
C ALA A 159 14.75 -8.62 -1.77
N TRP A 160 14.41 -7.40 -1.35
CA TRP A 160 15.40 -6.40 -0.93
C TRP A 160 16.22 -6.83 0.28
N LYS A 161 15.56 -7.39 1.30
CA LYS A 161 16.23 -7.88 2.50
C LYS A 161 17.16 -9.05 2.19
N ALA A 162 16.78 -9.93 1.26
CA ALA A 162 17.58 -11.10 0.87
C ALA A 162 18.95 -10.71 0.30
N VAL A 163 19.07 -9.52 -0.32
CA VAL A 163 20.34 -8.99 -0.83
C VAL A 163 21.05 -8.05 0.16
N GLY A 164 20.55 -7.95 1.41
CA GLY A 164 21.17 -7.16 2.48
C GLY A 164 21.00 -5.65 2.36
N LEU A 165 20.06 -5.18 1.53
CA LEU A 165 19.73 -3.76 1.46
C LEU A 165 18.79 -3.36 2.60
N GLU A 166 19.13 -2.26 3.25
CA GLU A 166 18.29 -1.64 4.28
C GLU A 166 17.32 -0.64 3.65
N ARG A 167 16.35 -0.15 4.43
CA ARG A 167 15.34 0.82 3.96
C ARG A 167 15.97 1.98 3.18
N ASP A 168 16.97 2.61 3.77
CA ASP A 168 17.57 3.83 3.22
C ASP A 168 18.34 3.52 1.92
N ASP A 169 18.94 2.32 1.81
CA ASP A 169 19.56 1.84 0.58
C ASP A 169 18.51 1.67 -0.53
N VAL A 170 17.37 1.04 -0.22
CA VAL A 170 16.28 0.80 -1.19
C VAL A 170 15.71 2.13 -1.70
N LEU A 171 15.48 3.09 -0.80
CA LEU A 171 14.99 4.42 -1.16
C LEU A 171 15.99 5.15 -2.06
N ALA A 172 17.27 5.17 -1.68
CA ALA A 172 18.31 5.82 -2.48
C ALA A 172 18.50 5.15 -3.85
N LEU A 173 18.58 3.83 -3.90
CA LEU A 173 18.77 3.09 -5.15
C LEU A 173 17.59 3.31 -6.10
N SER A 174 16.36 3.32 -5.55
CA SER A 174 15.14 3.57 -6.31
C SER A 174 15.07 5.02 -6.84
N SER A 175 15.48 6.01 -6.06
CA SER A 175 15.59 7.41 -6.52
C SER A 175 16.65 7.56 -7.62
N LEU A 176 17.85 6.97 -7.45
CA LEU A 176 18.89 7.00 -8.48
C LEU A 176 18.42 6.33 -9.79
N TRP A 177 17.69 5.21 -9.69
CA TRP A 177 17.13 4.52 -10.84
C TRP A 177 16.13 5.37 -11.63
N ARG A 178 15.30 6.16 -10.93
CA ARG A 178 14.36 7.13 -11.53
C ARG A 178 15.01 8.43 -12.01
N GLY A 179 16.29 8.65 -11.72
CA GLY A 179 16.98 9.92 -12.00
C GLY A 179 16.56 11.05 -11.05
N GLU A 180 16.07 10.71 -9.86
CA GLU A 180 15.67 11.67 -8.83
C GLU A 180 16.87 12.04 -7.93
N PRO A 181 16.90 13.27 -7.38
CA PRO A 181 17.96 13.67 -6.47
C PRO A 181 17.92 12.88 -5.16
N VAL A 182 19.11 12.56 -4.63
CA VAL A 182 19.28 11.82 -3.37
C VAL A 182 20.09 12.66 -2.39
N THR A 183 19.79 12.53 -1.09
CA THR A 183 20.61 13.13 -0.05
C THR A 183 21.99 12.47 0.01
N ARG A 184 23.06 13.27 0.06
CA ARG A 184 24.47 12.80 -0.04
C ARG A 184 24.88 11.75 1.01
N GLY A 185 24.18 11.67 2.15
CA GLY A 185 24.48 10.68 3.19
C GLY A 185 24.11 9.25 2.81
N THR A 186 23.05 9.09 2.01
CA THR A 186 22.43 7.79 1.69
C THR A 186 23.17 7.04 0.58
N THR A 187 24.00 7.73 -0.21
CA THR A 187 24.72 7.12 -1.34
C THR A 187 26.05 6.47 -0.95
N ARG A 188 26.56 6.70 0.27
CA ARG A 188 27.87 6.15 0.68
C ARG A 188 27.87 4.62 0.75
N ARG A 189 26.81 4.01 1.29
CA ARG A 189 26.69 2.55 1.37
C ARG A 189 26.48 1.94 -0.01
N LEU A 190 25.61 2.51 -0.83
CA LEU A 190 25.42 2.08 -2.23
C LEU A 190 26.72 2.18 -3.05
N ALA A 191 27.52 3.23 -2.84
CA ALA A 191 28.83 3.37 -3.48
C ALA A 191 29.83 2.31 -3.00
N ALA A 192 29.85 1.99 -1.71
CA ALA A 192 30.68 0.91 -1.18
C ALA A 192 30.29 -0.48 -1.72
N LEU A 193 29.00 -0.67 -2.05
CA LEU A 193 28.48 -1.87 -2.70
C LEU A 193 28.66 -1.86 -4.22
N GLY A 194 29.22 -0.80 -4.81
CA GLY A 194 29.37 -0.66 -6.26
C GLY A 194 28.05 -0.45 -7.02
N LEU A 195 26.97 -0.08 -6.33
CA LEU A 195 25.64 0.10 -6.91
C LEU A 195 25.38 1.55 -7.36
N ALA A 196 26.23 2.49 -6.93
CA ALA A 196 26.10 3.91 -7.24
C ALA A 196 27.47 4.62 -7.33
N GLU A 197 27.54 5.64 -8.17
CA GLU A 197 28.66 6.56 -8.29
C GLU A 197 28.15 8.00 -8.16
N GLY A 198 28.36 8.61 -6.99
CA GLY A 198 27.85 9.95 -6.71
C GLY A 198 26.32 9.99 -6.71
N ASP A 199 25.74 10.68 -7.68
CA ASP A 199 24.30 10.84 -7.93
C ASP A 199 23.78 9.97 -9.09
N ARG A 200 24.55 8.96 -9.50
CA ARG A 200 24.20 8.04 -10.59
C ARG A 200 24.17 6.59 -10.10
N ILE A 201 23.21 5.82 -10.61
CA ILE A 201 23.20 4.36 -10.46
C ILE A 201 24.21 3.73 -11.44
N THR A 202 24.96 2.71 -11.00
CA THR A 202 25.85 1.93 -11.86
C THR A 202 25.07 0.88 -12.65
N ASP A 203 25.72 0.22 -13.62
CA ASP A 203 25.11 -0.89 -14.35
C ASP A 203 24.82 -2.07 -13.42
N GLU A 204 25.72 -2.36 -12.46
CA GLU A 204 25.51 -3.33 -11.39
C GLU A 204 24.29 -2.98 -10.52
N GLY A 205 24.11 -1.70 -10.18
CA GLY A 205 22.93 -1.20 -9.48
C GLY A 205 21.64 -1.44 -10.26
N ARG A 206 21.65 -1.19 -11.57
CA ARG A 206 20.51 -1.47 -12.46
C ARG A 206 20.21 -2.96 -12.54
N LEU A 207 21.23 -3.79 -12.74
CA LEU A 207 21.09 -5.25 -12.79
C LEU A 207 20.58 -5.83 -11.48
N LEU A 208 21.03 -5.30 -10.33
CA LEU A 208 20.48 -5.68 -9.03
C LEU A 208 18.99 -5.30 -8.95
N ARG A 209 18.63 -4.06 -9.32
CA ARG A 209 17.23 -3.62 -9.30
C ARG A 209 16.32 -4.51 -10.15
N SER A 210 16.77 -4.91 -11.34
CA SER A 210 16.03 -5.84 -12.21
C SER A 210 15.90 -7.22 -11.58
N ARG A 211 17.00 -7.79 -11.04
CA ARG A 211 16.94 -9.09 -10.34
C ARG A 211 15.98 -9.08 -9.14
N ILE A 212 15.81 -7.94 -8.49
CA ILE A 212 14.84 -7.80 -7.40
C ILE A 212 13.41 -7.83 -7.91
N GLU A 213 13.12 -7.25 -9.08
CA GLU A 213 11.80 -7.41 -9.71
C GLU A 213 11.58 -8.88 -10.09
N ASP A 214 12.57 -9.54 -10.71
CA ASP A 214 12.47 -10.97 -11.06
C ASP A 214 12.22 -11.85 -9.82
N ASP A 215 12.95 -11.61 -8.71
CA ASP A 215 12.75 -12.33 -7.45
C ASP A 215 11.39 -11.98 -6.81
N THR A 216 10.94 -10.74 -6.91
CA THR A 216 9.59 -10.34 -6.46
C THR A 216 8.52 -11.10 -7.23
N ASP A 217 8.65 -11.18 -8.56
CA ASP A 217 7.71 -11.89 -9.42
C ASP A 217 7.73 -13.39 -9.13
N ALA A 218 8.90 -14.00 -8.97
CA ALA A 218 9.05 -15.41 -8.63
C ALA A 218 8.42 -15.75 -7.25
N ARG A 219 8.62 -14.89 -6.24
CA ARG A 219 8.00 -15.06 -4.91
C ARG A 219 6.49 -14.87 -4.92
N ASN A 220 6.00 -14.01 -5.80
CA ASN A 220 4.57 -13.69 -5.89
C ASN A 220 3.84 -14.66 -6.83
N ALA A 221 4.53 -15.36 -7.72
CA ALA A 221 3.94 -16.31 -8.67
C ALA A 221 3.00 -17.34 -8.01
N PRO A 222 3.30 -17.95 -6.83
CA PRO A 222 2.37 -18.85 -6.17
C PRO A 222 1.01 -18.23 -5.81
N VAL A 223 0.98 -16.92 -5.48
CA VAL A 223 -0.26 -16.19 -5.21
C VAL A 223 -1.14 -16.15 -6.47
N PHE A 224 -0.52 -16.01 -7.64
CA PHE A 224 -1.23 -15.88 -8.92
C PHE A 224 -1.35 -17.19 -9.71
N ALA A 225 -0.71 -18.28 -9.26
CA ALA A 225 -0.67 -19.56 -9.98
C ALA A 225 -2.06 -20.19 -10.18
N GLY A 226 -3.01 -19.94 -9.28
CA GLY A 226 -4.41 -20.37 -9.43
C GLY A 226 -5.18 -19.60 -10.52
N VAL A 227 -4.56 -18.58 -11.11
CA VAL A 227 -5.14 -17.66 -12.09
C VAL A 227 -4.43 -17.72 -13.44
N ASP A 228 -3.46 -18.64 -13.60
CA ASP A 228 -2.78 -18.90 -14.85
C ASP A 228 -3.74 -19.51 -15.88
N GLY A 229 -4.57 -18.63 -16.43
CA GLY A 229 -5.39 -18.84 -17.59
C GLY A 229 -5.34 -17.58 -18.44
N PRO A 230 -5.35 -17.71 -19.78
CA PRO A 230 -5.44 -16.56 -20.69
C PRO A 230 -6.63 -15.64 -20.40
N GLY A 231 -7.60 -16.09 -19.59
CA GLY A 231 -8.77 -15.33 -19.13
C GLY A 231 -8.45 -14.11 -18.27
N LEU A 232 -7.61 -14.17 -17.22
CA LEU A 232 -7.40 -12.98 -16.38
C LEU A 232 -6.63 -11.90 -17.12
N VAL A 233 -5.56 -12.24 -17.82
CA VAL A 233 -4.77 -11.24 -18.57
C VAL A 233 -5.63 -10.61 -19.68
N ALA A 234 -6.45 -11.40 -20.38
CA ALA A 234 -7.39 -10.88 -21.37
C ALA A 234 -8.44 -9.94 -20.72
N VAL A 235 -9.09 -10.40 -19.64
CA VAL A 235 -10.10 -9.63 -18.90
C VAL A 235 -9.50 -8.34 -18.33
N LEU A 236 -8.32 -8.37 -17.72
CA LEU A 236 -7.65 -7.17 -17.21
C LEU A 236 -7.18 -6.25 -18.34
N SER A 237 -6.80 -6.78 -19.50
CA SER A 237 -6.45 -5.97 -20.67
C SER A 237 -7.67 -5.24 -21.25
N GLU A 238 -8.87 -5.81 -21.12
CA GLU A 238 -10.14 -5.18 -21.46
C GLU A 238 -10.57 -4.09 -20.44
N LEU A 239 -10.06 -4.13 -19.21
CA LEU A 239 -10.26 -3.08 -18.21
C LEU A 239 -9.41 -1.81 -18.47
N GLY A 240 -8.44 -1.87 -19.39
CA GLY A 240 -7.49 -0.78 -19.65
C GLY A 240 -6.39 -0.63 -18.59
N PRO A 241 -5.35 0.19 -18.82
CA PRO A 241 -4.31 0.42 -17.83
C PRO A 241 -4.87 1.19 -16.63
N ALA A 242 -4.76 0.59 -15.44
CA ALA A 242 -5.06 1.22 -14.16
C ALA A 242 -3.99 2.23 -13.72
#